data_AF-A0A6C0I248-F1
#
_entry.id   AF-A0A6C0I248-F1
#
_cell.length_a   1.000
_cell.length_b   1.000
_cell.length_c   1.000
_cell.angle_alpha   90.00
_cell.angle_beta   90.00
_cell.angle_gamma   90.00
#
_symmetry.space_group_name_H-M   'P 1'
#
loop_
_entity.id
_entity.type
_entity.pdbx_description
1 polymer ?
#
loop_
_entity_poly.entity_id
_entity_poly.type
_entity_poly.pdbx_seq_one_letter_code
_entity_poly.pdbx_strand_id
1 'polypeptide(L)'
;MNCKDQADLNTRLMDTVKQKLEYRRKQQIQFIVSQTNYDECEALQKLESCSNDVVKVVSDYLGITPKEDNNLKKTKNQKVYSVIREIMDKGSNNHRMQQEKAKKIEEMKEMNELIKHKQACAAAVIAAKKEQPCNDLENCNEKCIGCNDINCENYENCIKNKNMSLKEKID
;
A
#
# COMPACT_ATOMS: atom_id res chain seq x y z
N MET A 1 20.76 4.20 24.38
CA MET A 1 21.30 3.31 23.33
C MET A 1 22.77 3.09 23.62
N ASN A 2 23.20 1.83 23.75
CA ASN A 2 24.55 1.46 24.17
C ASN A 2 25.50 1.52 22.98
N CYS A 3 26.73 2.02 23.16
CA CYS A 3 27.70 2.21 22.07
C CYS A 3 28.06 0.90 21.33
N LYS A 4 27.95 -0.24 22.02
CA LYS A 4 28.18 -1.59 21.45
C LYS A 4 27.08 -2.02 20.47
N ASP A 5 25.82 -1.64 20.74
CA ASP A 5 24.68 -2.02 19.90
C ASP A 5 24.70 -1.27 18.55
N GLN A 6 25.23 -0.04 18.55
CA GLN A 6 25.37 0.76 17.33
C GLN A 6 26.46 0.20 16.40
N ALA A 7 27.56 -0.32 16.94
CA ALA A 7 28.65 -0.91 16.17
C ALA A 7 28.25 -2.23 15.51
N ASP A 8 27.50 -3.09 16.21
CA ASP A 8 26.97 -4.33 15.65
C ASP A 8 25.97 -4.06 14.52
N LEU A 9 25.06 -3.09 14.71
CA LEU A 9 24.11 -2.69 13.66
C LEU A 9 24.82 -2.15 12.40
N ASN A 10 25.84 -1.31 12.58
CA ASN A 10 26.64 -0.80 11.47
C ASN A 10 27.40 -1.92 10.75
N THR A 11 27.91 -2.91 11.48
CA THR A 11 28.63 -4.06 10.90
C THR A 11 27.70 -4.91 10.03
N ARG A 12 26.52 -5.26 10.54
CA ARG A 12 25.50 -6.00 9.78
C ARG A 12 25.05 -5.26 8.52
N LEU A 13 24.93 -3.94 8.61
CA LEU A 13 24.59 -3.10 7.45
C LEU A 13 25.69 -3.17 6.38
N MET A 14 26.97 -3.06 6.78
CA MET A 14 28.12 -3.16 5.88
C MET A 14 28.20 -4.53 5.21
N ASP A 15 27.98 -5.61 5.96
CA ASP A 15 27.97 -6.97 5.41
C ASP A 15 26.87 -7.15 4.38
N THR A 16 25.67 -6.61 4.64
CA THR A 16 24.54 -6.66 3.70
C THR A 16 24.85 -5.91 2.41
N VAL A 17 25.49 -4.75 2.51
CA VAL A 17 25.91 -3.96 1.33
C VAL A 17 26.97 -4.72 0.54
N LYS A 18 27.96 -5.31 1.23
CA LYS A 18 29.03 -6.11 0.61
C LYS A 18 28.46 -7.31 -0.15
N GLN A 19 27.55 -8.07 0.47
CA GLN A 19 26.89 -9.20 -0.18
C GLN A 19 26.13 -8.79 -1.45
N LYS A 20 25.40 -7.67 -1.40
CA LYS A 20 24.69 -7.13 -2.58
C LYS A 20 25.63 -6.70 -3.69
N LEU A 21 26.78 -6.11 -3.35
CA LEU A 21 27.80 -5.72 -4.32
C LEU A 21 28.46 -6.93 -4.97
N GLU A 22 28.83 -7.95 -4.18
CA GLU A 22 29.40 -9.19 -4.70
C GLU A 22 28.41 -9.93 -5.61
N TYR A 23 27.13 -9.97 -5.23
CA TYR A 23 26.08 -10.56 -6.05
C TYR A 23 25.96 -9.86 -7.41
N ARG A 24 25.88 -8.53 -7.43
CA ARG A 24 25.85 -7.75 -8.68
C ARG A 24 27.10 -8.01 -9.52
N ARG A 25 28.27 -8.03 -8.89
CA ARG A 25 29.55 -8.27 -9.57
C ARG A 25 29.58 -9.63 -10.26
N LYS A 26 29.08 -10.68 -9.61
CA LYS A 26 28.94 -12.02 -10.21
C LYS A 26 28.01 -12.01 -11.42
N GLN A 27 26.87 -11.31 -11.34
CA GLN A 27 25.95 -11.19 -12.48
C GLN A 27 26.59 -10.48 -13.68
N GLN A 28 27.38 -9.43 -13.41
CA GLN A 28 28.11 -8.70 -14.46
C GLN A 28 29.15 -9.58 -15.16
N ILE A 29 29.94 -10.35 -14.39
CA ILE A 29 30.92 -11.29 -14.95
C ILE A 29 30.22 -12.38 -15.76
N GLN A 30 29.18 -13.00 -15.21
CA GLN A 30 28.42 -14.05 -15.90
C GLN A 30 27.83 -13.54 -17.22
N PHE A 31 27.33 -12.31 -17.24
CA PHE A 31 26.87 -11.68 -18.47
C PHE A 31 28.00 -11.56 -19.50
N ILE A 32 29.18 -11.07 -19.13
CA ILE A 32 30.33 -10.95 -20.04
C ILE A 32 30.75 -12.31 -20.59
N VAL A 33 30.94 -13.30 -19.72
CA VAL A 33 31.34 -14.66 -20.11
C VAL A 33 30.30 -15.31 -21.04
N SER A 34 29.00 -14.99 -20.88
CA SER A 34 27.96 -15.52 -21.77
C SER A 34 27.96 -14.92 -23.18
N GLN A 35 28.55 -13.73 -23.36
CA GLN A 35 28.54 -12.98 -24.63
C GLN A 35 29.91 -13.00 -25.33
N THR A 36 30.95 -13.46 -24.64
CA THR A 36 32.34 -13.39 -25.09
C THR A 36 33.03 -14.74 -24.87
N ASN A 37 34.22 -14.91 -25.43
CA ASN A 37 35.05 -16.10 -25.15
C ASN A 37 36.00 -15.89 -23.97
N TYR A 38 35.71 -14.91 -23.09
CA TYR A 38 36.54 -14.63 -21.91
C TYR A 38 36.27 -15.63 -20.79
N ASP A 39 37.34 -16.00 -20.10
CA ASP A 39 37.23 -16.70 -18.82
C ASP A 39 36.77 -15.75 -17.71
N GLU A 40 36.28 -16.28 -16.58
CA GLU A 40 35.81 -15.46 -15.45
C GLU A 40 36.89 -14.47 -14.95
N CYS A 41 38.15 -14.89 -14.93
CA CYS A 41 39.28 -14.06 -14.54
C CYS A 41 39.54 -12.92 -15.53
N GLU A 42 39.46 -13.20 -16.84
CA GLU A 42 39.66 -12.20 -17.88
C GLU A 42 38.50 -11.20 -17.91
N ALA A 43 37.26 -11.70 -17.81
CA ALA A 43 36.05 -10.88 -17.70
C ALA A 43 36.13 -9.94 -16.50
N LEU A 44 36.62 -10.42 -15.34
CA LEU A 44 36.84 -9.59 -14.16
C LEU A 44 37.86 -8.48 -14.42
N GLN A 45 39.02 -8.82 -14.98
CA GLN A 45 40.08 -7.85 -15.27
C GLN A 45 39.61 -6.77 -16.25
N LYS A 46 38.86 -7.17 -17.29
CA LYS A 46 38.28 -6.24 -18.26
C LYS A 46 37.20 -5.36 -17.64
N LEU A 47 36.35 -5.93 -16.78
CA LEU A 47 35.32 -5.18 -16.07
C LEU A 47 35.92 -4.12 -15.14
N GLU A 48 36.99 -4.44 -14.42
CA GLU A 48 37.73 -3.47 -13.59
C GLU A 48 38.36 -2.36 -14.45
N SER A 49 38.97 -2.73 -15.58
CA SER A 49 39.59 -1.79 -16.51
C SER A 49 38.57 -0.83 -17.14
N CYS A 50 37.33 -1.28 -17.33
CA CYS A 50 36.22 -0.48 -17.89
C CYS A 50 35.32 0.17 -16.83
N SER A 51 35.82 0.43 -15.61
CA SER A 51 35.06 1.12 -14.55
C SER A 51 33.72 0.45 -14.17
N ASN A 52 33.67 -0.88 -14.24
CA ASN A 52 32.47 -1.70 -14.04
C ASN A 52 31.36 -1.51 -15.09
N ASP A 53 31.68 -0.98 -16.27
CA ASP A 53 30.76 -0.89 -17.40
C ASP A 53 30.80 -2.18 -18.23
N VAL A 54 29.79 -3.02 -17.99
CA VAL A 54 29.60 -4.31 -18.67
C VAL A 54 29.37 -4.13 -20.17
N VAL A 55 28.58 -3.12 -20.55
CA VAL A 55 28.19 -2.89 -21.94
C VAL A 55 29.40 -2.46 -22.73
N LYS A 56 30.26 -1.62 -22.14
CA LYS A 56 31.52 -1.23 -22.75
C LYS A 56 32.44 -2.42 -22.99
N VAL A 57 32.64 -3.31 -22.00
CA VAL A 57 33.48 -4.52 -22.18
C VAL A 57 33.00 -5.38 -23.34
N VAL A 58 31.68 -5.64 -23.41
CA VAL A 58 31.10 -6.46 -24.49
C VAL A 58 31.18 -5.72 -25.84
N SER A 59 30.93 -4.41 -25.87
CA SER A 59 30.99 -3.62 -27.09
C SER A 59 32.42 -3.56 -27.65
N ASP A 60 33.41 -3.38 -26.77
CA ASP A 60 34.83 -3.40 -27.12
C ASP A 60 35.24 -4.78 -27.67
N TYR A 61 34.77 -5.88 -27.07
CA TYR A 61 34.99 -7.23 -27.57
C TYR A 61 34.38 -7.45 -28.96
N LEU A 62 33.16 -6.96 -29.18
CA LEU A 62 32.45 -7.06 -30.46
C LEU A 62 32.94 -6.06 -31.52
N GLY A 63 33.83 -5.13 -31.16
CA GLY A 63 34.29 -4.05 -32.03
C GLY A 63 33.20 -3.02 -32.36
N ILE A 64 32.15 -2.93 -31.54
CA ILE A 64 31.07 -1.97 -31.71
C ILE A 64 31.51 -0.67 -31.03
N THR A 65 31.92 0.30 -31.84
CA THR A 65 32.11 1.66 -31.34
C THR A 65 30.72 2.31 -31.16
N PRO A 66 30.37 2.79 -29.95
CA PRO A 66 29.14 3.55 -29.78
C PRO A 66 29.24 4.76 -30.71
N LYS A 67 28.25 4.91 -31.59
CA LYS A 67 28.14 6.11 -32.40
C LYS A 67 27.96 7.25 -31.42
N GLU A 68 28.96 8.11 -31.32
CA GLU A 68 28.82 9.33 -30.57
C GLU A 68 27.67 10.11 -31.21
N ASP A 69 26.53 10.20 -30.50
CA ASP A 69 25.37 11.01 -30.87
C ASP A 69 25.69 12.52 -30.79
N ASN A 70 26.96 12.90 -30.93
CA ASN A 70 27.47 14.21 -30.65
C ASN A 70 26.97 15.28 -31.61
N ASN A 71 26.30 14.95 -32.71
CA ASN A 71 25.57 15.94 -33.53
C ASN A 71 24.66 15.28 -34.58
N LEU A 72 23.62 14.53 -34.17
CA LEU A 72 22.43 14.48 -35.02
C LEU A 72 21.80 15.87 -34.95
N LYS A 73 22.30 16.82 -35.76
CA LYS A 73 21.74 18.16 -35.94
C LYS A 73 20.29 17.99 -36.37
N LYS A 74 19.38 17.95 -35.38
CA LYS A 74 17.95 17.76 -35.63
C LYS A 74 17.52 18.84 -36.60
N THR A 75 16.90 18.45 -37.71
CA THR A 75 16.37 19.41 -38.67
C THR A 75 15.35 20.30 -37.97
N LYS A 76 15.11 21.50 -38.49
CA LYS A 76 14.09 22.41 -37.91
C LYS A 76 12.75 21.68 -37.75
N ASN A 77 12.36 20.87 -38.73
CA ASN A 77 11.12 20.09 -38.69
C ASN A 77 11.12 19.05 -37.55
N GLN A 78 12.22 18.32 -37.33
CA GLN A 78 12.32 17.37 -36.22
C GLN A 78 12.18 18.05 -34.85
N LYS A 79 12.72 19.27 -34.71
CA LYS A 79 12.54 20.08 -33.50
C LYS A 79 11.08 20.50 -33.33
N VAL A 80 10.43 20.97 -34.40
CA VAL A 80 9.01 21.33 -34.38
C VAL A 80 8.15 20.15 -33.98
N TYR A 81 8.37 18.96 -34.56
CA TYR A 81 7.61 17.76 -34.19
C TYR A 81 7.85 17.32 -32.74
N SER A 82 9.07 17.49 -32.23
CA SER A 82 9.39 17.18 -30.83
C SER A 82 8.61 18.11 -29.89
N VAL A 83 8.58 19.41 -30.18
CA VAL A 83 7.83 20.40 -29.40
C VAL A 83 6.33 20.12 -29.44
N ILE A 84 5.77 19.79 -30.60
CA ILE A 84 4.34 19.44 -30.72
C ILE A 84 4.01 18.22 -29.85
N ARG A 85 4.84 17.18 -29.89
CA ARG A 85 4.65 15.98 -29.06
C ARG A 85 4.71 16.31 -27.58
N GLU A 86 5.70 17.08 -27.15
CA GLU A 86 5.81 17.50 -25.75
C GLU A 86 4.59 18.28 -25.26
N ILE A 87 4.05 19.18 -26.08
CA ILE A 87 2.84 19.96 -25.73
C ILE A 87 1.64 19.02 -25.60
N MET A 88 1.46 18.10 -26.55
CA MET A 88 0.36 17.15 -26.55
C MET A 88 0.45 16.19 -25.36
N ASP A 89 1.63 15.67 -25.05
CA ASP A 89 1.87 14.78 -23.93
C ASP A 89 1.61 15.48 -22.60
N LYS A 90 2.04 16.74 -22.46
CA LYS A 90 1.74 17.58 -21.28
C LYS A 90 0.24 17.84 -21.15
N GLY A 91 -0.43 18.16 -22.26
CA GLY A 91 -1.87 18.39 -22.29
C GLY A 91 -2.66 17.14 -21.85
N SER A 92 -2.33 15.99 -22.43
CA SER A 92 -2.96 14.70 -22.12
C SER A 92 -2.73 14.30 -20.65
N ASN A 93 -1.49 14.42 -20.16
CA ASN A 93 -1.17 14.10 -18.77
C ASN A 93 -1.90 15.03 -17.78
N ASN A 94 -1.95 16.33 -18.08
CA ASN A 94 -2.68 17.29 -17.25
C ASN A 94 -4.19 17.01 -17.23
N HIS A 95 -4.78 16.68 -18.38
CA HIS A 95 -6.19 16.31 -18.47
C HIS A 95 -6.50 15.05 -17.64
N ARG A 96 -5.68 14.00 -17.79
CA ARG A 96 -5.81 12.77 -16.98
C ARG A 96 -5.73 13.08 -15.48
N MET A 97 -4.73 13.86 -15.06
CA MET A 97 -4.57 14.24 -13.66
C MET A 97 -5.76 15.05 -13.14
N GLN A 98 -6.31 15.97 -13.93
CA GLN A 98 -7.49 16.73 -13.55
C GLN A 98 -8.73 15.84 -13.41
N GLN A 99 -8.91 14.89 -14.33
CA GLN A 99 -10.01 13.92 -14.28
C GLN A 99 -9.91 13.04 -13.02
N GLU A 100 -8.72 12.55 -12.68
CA GLU A 100 -8.50 11.78 -11.45
C GLU A 100 -8.76 12.61 -10.19
N LYS A 101 -8.32 13.87 -10.16
CA LYS A 101 -8.60 14.79 -9.05
C LYS A 101 -10.10 15.04 -8.90
N ALA A 102 -10.81 15.28 -10.00
CA ALA A 102 -12.24 15.51 -10.00
C ALA A 102 -13.00 14.30 -9.42
N LYS A 103 -12.67 13.09 -9.87
CA LYS A 103 -13.24 11.84 -9.34
C LYS A 103 -13.01 11.68 -7.84
N LYS A 104 -11.79 11.90 -7.36
CA LYS A 104 -11.49 11.83 -5.92
C LYS A 104 -12.27 12.86 -5.09
N ILE A 105 -12.46 14.06 -5.62
CA ILE A 105 -13.27 15.09 -4.95
C ILE A 105 -14.73 14.67 -4.87
N GLU A 106 -15.26 14.06 -5.94
CA GLU A 106 -16.62 13.52 -5.98
C GLU A 106 -16.81 12.40 -4.96
N GLU A 107 -15.91 11.40 -4.95
CA GLU A 107 -15.90 10.31 -3.97
C GLU A 107 -15.83 10.83 -2.51
N MET A 108 -15.00 11.84 -2.24
CA MET A 108 -14.92 12.46 -0.91
C MET A 108 -16.20 13.19 -0.52
N LYS A 109 -16.88 13.85 -1.47
CA LYS A 109 -18.16 14.51 -1.21
C LYS A 109 -19.23 13.48 -0.85
N GLU A 110 -19.33 12.39 -1.62
CA GLU A 110 -20.27 11.31 -1.34
C GLU A 110 -20.01 10.67 0.03
N MET A 111 -18.75 10.39 0.36
CA MET A 111 -18.38 9.86 1.68
C MET A 111 -18.76 10.81 2.81
N ASN A 112 -18.53 12.12 2.64
CA ASN A 112 -18.88 13.12 3.65
C ASN A 112 -20.40 13.21 3.87
N GLU A 113 -21.20 13.13 2.82
CA GLU A 113 -22.67 13.11 2.96
C GLU A 113 -23.16 11.84 3.67
N LEU A 114 -22.56 10.68 3.39
CA LEU A 114 -22.86 9.44 4.11
C LEU A 114 -22.49 9.54 5.60
N ILE A 115 -21.36 10.17 5.93
CA ILE A 115 -20.93 10.39 7.32
C ILE A 115 -21.92 11.31 8.04
N LYS A 116 -22.32 12.44 7.42
CA LYS A 116 -23.32 13.36 7.98
C LYS A 116 -24.65 12.65 8.23
N HIS A 117 -25.13 11.84 7.30
CA HIS A 117 -26.36 11.08 7.47
C HIS A 117 -26.27 10.07 8.63
N LYS A 118 -25.15 9.34 8.74
CA LYS A 118 -24.91 8.43 9.87
C LYS A 118 -24.83 9.16 11.21
N GLN A 119 -24.17 10.33 11.26
CA GLN A 119 -24.08 11.17 12.45
C GLN A 119 -25.45 11.73 12.85
N ALA A 120 -26.27 12.17 11.89
CA ALA A 120 -27.64 12.65 12.15
C ALA A 120 -28.54 11.53 12.71
N CYS A 121 -28.46 10.32 12.15
CA CYS A 121 -29.19 9.16 12.67
C CYS A 121 -28.73 8.78 14.08
N ALA A 122 -27.42 8.73 14.33
CA ALA A 122 -26.86 8.47 15.66
C ALA A 122 -27.29 9.54 16.69
N ALA A 123 -27.28 10.82 16.31
CA ALA A 123 -27.76 11.92 17.15
C ALA A 123 -29.26 11.82 17.46
N ALA A 124 -30.09 11.45 16.48
CA ALA A 124 -31.52 11.23 16.68
C ALA A 124 -31.80 10.05 17.63
N VAL A 125 -31.04 8.95 17.52
CA VAL A 125 -31.14 7.81 18.45
C VAL A 125 -30.73 8.19 19.88
N ILE A 126 -29.71 9.04 20.04
CA ILE A 126 -29.29 9.54 21.35
C ILE A 126 -30.32 10.53 21.93
N ALA A 127 -30.94 11.37 21.10
CA ALA A 127 -32.01 12.28 21.51
C ALA A 127 -33.28 11.52 21.94
N ALA A 128 -33.69 10.49 21.19
CA ALA A 128 -34.83 9.64 21.54
C ALA A 128 -34.65 8.87 22.86
N LYS A 129 -33.40 8.59 23.26
CA LYS A 129 -33.08 7.99 24.57
C LYS A 129 -33.10 8.98 25.74
N LYS A 130 -33.18 10.29 25.49
CA LYS A 130 -33.22 11.33 26.54
C LYS A 130 -34.63 11.79 26.92
N GLU A 131 -35.67 11.38 26.18
CA GLU A 131 -37.07 11.75 26.43
C GLU A 131 -37.86 10.73 27.26
N GLN A 132 -37.18 9.96 28.12
CA GLN A 132 -37.85 9.21 29.18
C GLN A 132 -37.41 9.75 30.54
N PRO A 133 -38.05 10.83 31.05
CA PRO A 133 -37.94 11.18 32.45
C PRO A 133 -38.60 10.07 33.26
N CYS A 134 -37.80 9.39 34.09
CA CYS A 134 -38.27 8.49 35.12
C CYS A 134 -39.01 9.30 36.20
N ASN A 135 -40.31 9.53 35.97
CA ASN A 135 -41.29 9.73 37.02
C ASN A 135 -42.20 8.50 36.97
N ASP A 136 -41.98 7.58 37.90
CA ASP A 136 -42.99 7.25 38.91
C ASP A 136 -42.47 6.10 39.76
N LEU A 137 -42.28 6.43 41.03
CA LEU A 137 -41.96 5.52 42.11
C LEU A 137 -43.26 4.81 42.49
N GLU A 138 -43.70 3.81 41.72
CA GLU A 138 -44.82 2.97 42.16
C GLU A 138 -44.64 1.51 41.72
N ASN A 139 -44.16 0.73 42.69
CA ASN A 139 -44.71 -0.57 43.06
C ASN A 139 -44.81 -1.66 41.97
N CYS A 140 -43.80 -2.53 41.91
CA CYS A 140 -44.06 -3.96 41.71
C CYS A 140 -42.90 -4.78 42.29
N ASN A 141 -43.05 -5.02 43.59
CA ASN A 141 -42.26 -5.96 44.36
C ASN A 141 -42.84 -7.37 44.13
N GLU A 142 -42.43 -8.04 43.06
CA GLU A 142 -42.58 -9.49 42.98
C GLU A 142 -41.19 -10.13 42.85
N LYS A 143 -40.69 -10.52 44.02
CA LYS A 143 -39.55 -11.42 44.17
C LYS A 143 -39.76 -12.64 43.28
N CYS A 144 -38.88 -12.83 42.30
CA CYS A 144 -38.66 -14.14 41.71
C CYS A 144 -37.99 -15.01 42.78
N ILE A 145 -38.82 -15.67 43.60
CA ILE A 145 -38.37 -16.68 44.55
C ILE A 145 -37.91 -17.88 43.72
N GLY A 146 -36.59 -18.07 43.59
CA GLY A 146 -36.06 -19.34 43.09
C GLY A 146 -34.83 -19.32 42.19
N CYS A 147 -34.00 -18.27 42.13
CA CYS A 147 -32.68 -18.36 41.47
C CYS A 147 -31.66 -17.58 42.29
N ASN A 148 -30.78 -18.30 42.97
CA ASN A 148 -29.76 -17.74 43.85
C ASN A 148 -28.35 -18.09 43.34
N ASP A 149 -28.14 -18.03 42.02
CA ASP A 149 -26.83 -18.30 41.41
C ASP A 149 -26.47 -17.22 40.38
N ILE A 150 -25.24 -16.72 40.54
CA ILE A 150 -24.64 -15.53 39.90
C ILE A 150 -24.20 -15.77 38.44
N ASN A 151 -24.58 -16.87 37.80
CA ASN A 151 -24.18 -17.13 36.42
C ASN A 151 -25.29 -17.88 35.65
N CYS A 152 -26.05 -17.15 34.84
CA CYS A 152 -26.98 -17.75 33.87
C CYS A 152 -26.53 -17.39 32.45
N GLU A 153 -25.67 -18.24 31.87
CA GLU A 153 -25.12 -18.09 30.52
C GLU A 153 -26.13 -18.37 29.39
N ASN A 154 -27.44 -18.44 29.65
CA ASN A 154 -28.41 -18.72 28.59
C ASN A 154 -29.75 -18.01 28.78
N TYR A 155 -29.70 -16.68 28.75
CA TYR A 155 -30.88 -15.81 28.66
C TYR A 155 -31.81 -16.20 27.49
N GLU A 156 -31.25 -16.67 26.37
CA GLU A 156 -32.04 -17.07 25.20
C GLU A 156 -32.96 -18.28 25.43
N ASN A 157 -32.57 -19.23 26.29
CA ASN A 157 -33.41 -20.40 26.58
C ASN A 157 -34.56 -20.06 27.54
N CYS A 158 -34.39 -19.05 28.40
CA CYS A 158 -35.43 -18.59 29.32
C CYS A 158 -36.58 -17.86 28.58
N ILE A 159 -36.23 -17.08 27.54
CA ILE A 159 -37.22 -16.39 26.69
C ILE A 159 -38.02 -17.39 25.84
N LYS A 160 -37.38 -18.45 25.31
CA LYS A 160 -38.04 -19.45 24.46
C LYS A 160 -39.13 -20.24 25.20
N ASN A 161 -38.92 -20.59 26.47
CA ASN A 161 -39.95 -21.27 27.28
C ASN A 161 -41.13 -20.35 27.64
N LYS A 162 -40.89 -19.05 27.88
CA LYS A 162 -41.98 -18.09 28.12
C LYS A 162 -42.86 -17.86 26.88
N ASN A 163 -42.25 -17.87 25.69
CA ASN A 163 -42.98 -17.68 24.43
C ASN A 163 -43.76 -18.92 23.96
N MET A 164 -43.39 -20.14 24.41
CA MET A 164 -44.23 -21.33 24.20
C MET A 164 -45.53 -21.27 25.03
N SER A 165 -45.46 -20.81 26.29
CA SER A 165 -46.64 -20.72 27.17
C SER A 165 -47.66 -19.66 26.74
N LEU A 166 -47.24 -18.63 25.98
CA LEU A 166 -48.14 -17.63 25.41
C LEU A 166 -48.86 -18.12 24.13
N LYS A 167 -48.28 -19.07 23.40
CA LYS A 167 -48.90 -19.67 22.20
C LYS A 167 -49.99 -20.69 22.54
N GLU A 168 -49.97 -21.29 23.72
CA GLU A 168 -51.03 -22.20 24.20
C GLU A 168 -52.22 -21.48 24.85
N LYS A 169 -52.21 -20.15 24.91
CA LYS A 169 -53.32 -19.32 25.43
C LYS A 169 -54.08 -18.55 24.35
N ILE A 170 -53.79 -18.83 23.09
CA ILE A 170 -54.54 -18.33 21.94
C ILE A 170 -54.96 -19.56 21.12
N ASP A 171 -55.88 -20.34 21.71
CA ASP A 171 -56.87 -21.21 21.06
C ASP A 171 -57.99 -21.49 22.08
#